data_AF-A0A9D4KWQ2-F1
#
_entry.id   AF-A0A9D4KWQ2-F1
#
_cell.length_a   1.000
_cell.length_b   1.000
_cell.length_c   1.000
_cell.angle_alpha   90.00
_cell.angle_beta   90.00
_cell.angle_gamma   90.00
#
_symmetry.space_group_name_H-M   'P 1'
#
loop_
_entity.id
_entity.type
_entity.pdbx_description
1 polymer ?
#
loop_
_entity_poly.entity_id
_entity_poly.type
_entity_poly.pdbx_seq_one_letter_code
_entity_poly.pdbx_strand_id
1 'polypeptide(L)'
;MANFRVSFNVSMVIAAVLGELVSFVFFNHHSAWGRSIGVRYLITAFICQAVLVVILKWIIERHFSIHGWEDSAILALWLSLIYVTLQAPHVVYDHRSLSYFFAHALHKFAVLLLYNIFCFVRIRVKDYTCIEKQTMADFHVSFHIAMVIAAVLGELVSFVFFNGHSAWGRRIGDRYLITAFVCQAVLVVILKWIIDHYFSVHGWEDSAILALWLAAIYATLEAPHVVHDHHSLSYFFAHALHKFAVLFVMIFSLHHFRNY
;
A
#
# COMPACT_ATOMS: atom_id res chain seq x y z
N MET A 1 24.52 -2.17 -11.54
CA MET A 1 24.10 -1.67 -10.21
C MET A 1 23.77 -0.18 -10.34
N ALA A 2 22.50 0.19 -10.20
CA ALA A 2 22.11 1.60 -10.23
C ALA A 2 22.58 2.30 -8.95
N ASN A 3 23.35 3.39 -9.07
CA ASN A 3 23.71 4.24 -7.93
C ASN A 3 22.44 4.83 -7.31
N PHE A 4 21.98 4.26 -6.19
CA PHE A 4 20.84 4.77 -5.43
C PHE A 4 21.29 5.95 -4.56
N ARG A 5 21.35 7.16 -5.14
CA ARG A 5 21.61 8.41 -4.40
C ARG A 5 20.29 9.06 -4.00
N VAL A 6 19.86 8.83 -2.76
CA VAL A 6 18.69 9.54 -2.20
C VAL A 6 19.13 10.92 -1.72
N SER A 7 18.83 11.95 -2.51
CA SER A 7 18.89 13.33 -2.03
C SER A 7 17.59 13.68 -1.27
N PHE A 8 17.65 13.66 0.05
CA PHE A 8 16.62 14.24 0.90
C PHE A 8 16.58 15.75 0.70
N ASN A 9 15.38 16.30 0.56
CA ASN A 9 15.17 17.74 0.39
C ASN A 9 14.20 18.26 1.42
N VAL A 10 14.24 19.57 1.66
CA VAL A 10 13.38 20.28 2.60
C VAL A 10 11.90 20.00 2.32
N SER A 11 11.47 19.90 1.05
CA SER A 11 10.08 19.54 0.71
C SER A 11 9.67 18.14 1.19
N MET A 12 10.58 17.17 1.15
CA MET A 12 10.35 15.80 1.64
C MET A 12 10.27 15.76 3.17
N VAL A 13 11.09 16.58 3.84
CA VAL A 13 11.06 16.74 5.30
C VAL A 13 9.76 17.44 5.73
N ILE A 14 9.35 18.50 5.02
CA ILE A 14 8.06 19.18 5.26
C ILE A 14 6.91 18.19 5.07
N ALA A 15 6.93 17.38 4.02
CA ALA A 15 5.90 16.37 3.80
C ALA A 15 5.85 15.35 4.95
N ALA A 16 7.01 14.89 5.46
CA ALA A 16 7.08 13.99 6.60
C ALA A 16 6.44 14.65 7.85
N VAL A 17 6.83 15.89 8.16
CA VAL A 17 6.28 16.64 9.29
C VAL A 17 4.77 16.87 9.15
N LEU A 18 4.29 17.25 7.97
CA LEU A 18 2.85 17.47 7.72
C LEU A 18 2.06 16.16 7.78
N GLY A 19 2.59 15.07 7.21
CA GLY A 19 1.99 13.74 7.31
C GLY A 19 1.88 13.28 8.76
N GLU A 20 2.88 13.60 9.58
CA GLU A 20 2.84 13.34 11.02
C GLU A 20 1.83 14.22 11.75
N LEU A 21 1.74 15.51 11.41
CA LEU A 21 0.73 16.41 11.97
C LEU A 21 -0.70 15.95 11.65
N VAL A 22 -0.96 15.54 10.40
CA VAL A 22 -2.26 14.96 10.01
C VAL A 22 -2.53 13.68 10.79
N SER A 23 -1.53 12.82 10.93
CA SER A 23 -1.66 11.59 11.69
C SER A 23 -1.90 11.84 13.18
N PHE A 24 -1.28 12.88 13.74
CA PHE A 24 -1.51 13.32 15.10
C PHE A 24 -2.94 13.86 15.26
N VAL A 25 -3.44 14.71 14.36
CA VAL A 25 -4.82 15.23 14.42
C VAL A 25 -5.86 14.11 14.36
N PHE A 26 -5.67 13.12 13.48
CA PHE A 26 -6.60 11.99 13.34
C PHE A 26 -6.60 11.08 14.57
N PHE A 27 -5.45 10.90 15.23
CA PHE A 27 -5.27 9.88 16.27
C PHE A 27 -4.87 10.42 17.64
N ASN A 28 -5.01 11.73 17.89
CA ASN A 28 -4.78 12.30 19.23
C ASN A 28 -5.83 11.76 20.22
N HIS A 29 -5.51 11.78 21.51
CA HIS A 29 -6.32 11.26 22.60
C HIS A 29 -7.73 11.91 22.70
N HIS A 30 -7.90 13.09 22.10
CA HIS A 30 -9.16 13.81 21.99
C HIS A 30 -9.95 13.55 20.70
N SER A 31 -9.40 12.80 19.74
CA SER A 31 -10.16 12.39 18.57
C SER A 31 -11.16 11.30 18.97
N ALA A 32 -12.32 11.26 18.31
CA ALA A 32 -13.34 10.22 18.53
C ALA A 32 -12.79 8.79 18.34
N TRP A 33 -11.61 8.67 17.73
CA TRP A 33 -10.93 7.46 17.32
C TRP A 33 -9.67 7.16 18.16
N GLY A 34 -9.20 8.12 18.98
CA GLY A 34 -7.91 8.05 19.70
C GLY A 34 -7.91 7.21 20.97
N ARG A 35 -9.07 6.80 21.51
CA ARG A 35 -9.12 5.95 22.71
C ARG A 35 -8.67 4.51 22.47
N SER A 36 -8.54 4.05 21.21
CA SER A 36 -8.24 2.65 20.90
C SER A 36 -6.85 2.38 20.31
N ILE A 37 -6.01 3.39 20.06
CA ILE A 37 -4.81 3.24 19.20
C ILE A 37 -3.48 3.24 19.98
N GLY A 38 -3.52 3.35 21.31
CA GLY A 38 -2.31 3.23 22.14
C GLY A 38 -1.25 4.31 21.86
N VAL A 39 -0.13 4.22 22.55
CA VAL A 39 0.95 5.21 22.47
C VAL A 39 1.65 5.12 21.12
N ARG A 40 1.56 6.17 20.30
CA ARG A 40 2.22 6.25 19.00
C ARG A 40 3.71 6.60 19.16
N TYR A 41 4.60 5.72 18.69
CA TYR A 41 6.04 5.95 18.75
C TYR A 41 6.47 6.91 17.64
N LEU A 42 6.69 8.17 18.02
CA LEU A 42 7.04 9.24 17.10
C LEU A 42 8.27 8.92 16.24
N ILE A 43 9.31 8.31 16.83
CA ILE A 43 10.55 7.94 16.11
C ILE A 43 10.26 6.89 15.02
N THR A 44 9.55 5.82 15.37
CA THR A 44 9.14 4.77 14.41
C THR A 44 8.27 5.35 13.30
N ALA A 45 7.35 6.26 13.66
CA ALA A 45 6.50 6.96 12.71
C ALA A 45 7.34 7.78 11.70
N PHE A 46 8.29 8.57 12.19
CA PHE A 46 9.19 9.35 11.32
C PHE A 46 10.05 8.47 10.41
N ILE A 47 10.60 7.37 10.91
CA ILE A 47 11.38 6.44 10.08
C ILE A 47 10.51 5.86 8.96
N CYS A 48 9.31 5.39 9.30
CA CYS A 48 8.39 4.82 8.31
C CYS A 48 7.99 5.85 7.24
N GLN A 49 7.74 7.09 7.65
CA GLN A 49 7.44 8.18 6.72
C GLN A 49 8.63 8.52 5.83
N ALA A 50 9.85 8.57 6.36
CA ALA A 50 11.04 8.80 5.56
C ALA A 50 11.23 7.72 4.50
N VAL A 51 11.05 6.45 4.87
CA VAL A 51 11.10 5.31 3.94
C VAL A 51 9.98 5.42 2.89
N LEU A 52 8.74 5.73 3.30
CA LEU A 52 7.61 5.90 2.38
C LEU A 52 7.89 6.99 1.34
N VAL A 53 8.42 8.14 1.76
CA VAL A 53 8.76 9.23 0.84
C VAL A 53 9.84 8.82 -0.15
N VAL A 54 10.82 8.02 0.27
CA VAL A 54 11.84 7.48 -0.64
C VAL A 54 11.24 6.52 -1.66
N ILE A 55 10.33 5.63 -1.23
CA ILE A 55 9.62 4.70 -2.12
C ILE A 55 8.78 5.49 -3.13
N LEU A 56 7.96 6.44 -2.67
CA LEU A 56 7.10 7.25 -3.52
C LEU A 56 7.92 8.05 -4.54
N LYS A 57 9.02 8.68 -4.11
CA LYS A 57 9.92 9.38 -5.01
C LYS A 57 10.45 8.45 -6.09
N TRP A 58 10.88 7.24 -5.74
CA TRP A 58 11.38 6.27 -6.70
C TRP A 58 10.30 5.83 -7.70
N ILE A 59 9.06 5.59 -7.25
CA ILE A 59 7.92 5.27 -8.11
C ILE A 59 7.65 6.41 -9.09
N ILE A 60 7.59 7.64 -8.59
CA ILE A 60 7.29 8.82 -9.42
C ILE A 60 8.40 9.06 -10.45
N GLU A 61 9.67 8.96 -10.04
CA GLU A 61 10.81 9.23 -10.94
C GLU A 61 11.01 8.14 -12.01
N ARG A 62 10.58 6.89 -11.76
CA ARG A 62 10.87 5.78 -12.68
C ARG A 62 9.68 5.16 -13.38
N HIS A 63 8.51 5.22 -12.75
CA HIS A 63 7.34 4.45 -13.18
C HIS A 63 6.10 5.33 -13.38
N PHE A 64 6.00 6.50 -12.76
CA PHE A 64 4.77 7.29 -12.79
C PHE A 64 5.02 8.80 -12.95
N SER A 65 4.86 9.31 -14.17
CA SER A 65 5.00 10.74 -14.45
C SER A 65 3.77 11.54 -13.98
N ILE A 66 3.94 12.35 -12.95
CA ILE A 66 2.90 13.25 -12.44
C ILE A 66 2.96 14.58 -13.21
N HIS A 67 1.85 15.00 -13.82
CA HIS A 67 1.73 16.25 -14.59
C HIS A 67 0.92 17.31 -13.82
N GLY A 68 0.07 16.87 -12.89
CA GLY A 68 -0.74 17.72 -12.02
C GLY A 68 -1.08 17.11 -10.67
N TRP A 69 -1.84 17.88 -9.87
CA TRP A 69 -2.36 17.40 -8.60
C TRP A 69 -3.37 16.24 -8.77
N GLU A 70 -4.05 16.17 -9.91
CA GLU A 70 -4.97 15.10 -10.28
C GLU A 70 -4.24 13.75 -10.35
N ASP A 71 -3.10 13.68 -11.05
CA ASP A 71 -2.27 12.48 -11.12
C ASP A 71 -1.70 12.07 -9.75
N SER A 72 -1.37 13.07 -8.90
CA SER A 72 -0.96 12.83 -7.51
C SER A 72 -2.07 12.20 -6.68
N ALA A 73 -3.32 12.64 -6.90
CA ALA A 73 -4.50 12.10 -6.25
C ALA A 73 -4.85 10.71 -6.76
N ILE A 74 -4.71 10.46 -8.07
CA ILE A 74 -4.89 9.13 -8.68
C ILE A 74 -3.87 8.14 -8.11
N LEU A 75 -2.59 8.50 -8.05
CA LEU A 75 -1.56 7.65 -7.44
C LEU A 75 -1.85 7.38 -5.96
N ALA A 76 -2.26 8.40 -5.20
CA ALA A 76 -2.63 8.24 -3.80
C ALA A 76 -3.85 7.32 -3.63
N LEU A 77 -4.81 7.39 -4.56
CA LEU A 77 -6.00 6.54 -4.58
C LEU A 77 -5.63 5.08 -4.89
N TRP A 78 -4.77 4.82 -5.87
CA TRP A 78 -4.33 3.45 -6.18
C TRP A 78 -3.59 2.82 -5.01
N LEU A 79 -2.65 3.56 -4.40
CA LEU A 79 -1.88 3.07 -3.26
C LEU A 79 -2.78 2.87 -2.02
N SER A 80 -3.77 3.74 -1.79
CA SER A 80 -4.73 3.56 -0.70
C SER A 80 -5.67 2.38 -0.96
N LEU A 81 -6.08 2.12 -2.20
CA LEU A 81 -6.87 0.95 -2.57
C LEU A 81 -6.10 -0.36 -2.38
N ILE A 82 -4.80 -0.39 -2.71
CA ILE A 82 -3.92 -1.53 -2.40
C ILE A 82 -3.88 -1.77 -0.89
N TYR A 83 -3.65 -0.72 -0.09
CA TYR A 83 -3.69 -0.83 1.36
C TYR A 83 -5.04 -1.37 1.86
N VAL A 84 -6.15 -0.82 1.34
CA VAL A 84 -7.52 -1.20 1.74
C VAL A 84 -7.77 -2.67 1.45
N THR A 85 -7.46 -3.13 0.24
CA THR A 85 -7.70 -4.51 -0.18
C THR A 85 -6.82 -5.51 0.58
N LEU A 86 -5.62 -5.11 0.99
CA LEU A 86 -4.76 -5.93 1.85
C LEU A 86 -5.25 -5.99 3.30
N GLN A 87 -5.82 -4.91 3.84
CA GLN A 87 -6.11 -4.77 5.27
C GLN A 87 -7.57 -5.08 5.65
N ALA A 88 -8.55 -4.72 4.80
CA ALA A 88 -9.98 -4.92 5.09
C ALA A 88 -10.34 -6.35 5.49
N PRO A 89 -9.81 -7.42 4.85
CA PRO A 89 -10.15 -8.80 5.21
C PRO A 89 -9.72 -9.23 6.62
N HIS A 90 -8.96 -8.41 7.33
CA HIS A 90 -8.45 -8.72 8.68
C HIS A 90 -9.02 -7.80 9.76
N VAL A 91 -9.69 -6.72 9.37
CA VAL A 91 -10.13 -5.66 10.29
C VAL A 91 -11.64 -5.47 10.24
N VAL A 92 -12.30 -5.80 9.13
CA VAL A 92 -13.75 -5.58 8.94
C VAL A 92 -14.52 -6.87 9.21
N TYR A 93 -15.25 -6.90 10.33
CA TYR A 93 -16.10 -8.04 10.74
C TYR A 93 -17.52 -7.62 11.17
N ASP A 94 -17.75 -6.33 11.41
CA ASP A 94 -19.07 -5.75 11.76
C ASP A 94 -19.20 -4.30 11.26
N HIS A 95 -20.40 -3.71 11.39
CA HIS A 95 -20.64 -2.31 10.97
C HIS A 95 -19.77 -1.29 11.72
N ARG A 96 -19.43 -1.59 12.97
CA ARG A 96 -18.62 -0.69 13.80
C ARG A 96 -17.18 -0.67 13.28
N SER A 97 -16.53 -1.81 13.17
CA SER A 97 -15.18 -1.99 12.61
C SER A 97 -15.07 -1.46 11.18
N LEU A 98 -16.13 -1.55 10.37
CA LEU A 98 -16.17 -0.96 9.04
C LEU A 98 -15.98 0.56 9.06
N SER A 99 -16.66 1.29 9.96
CA SER A 99 -16.50 2.74 10.08
C SER A 99 -15.11 3.15 10.58
N TYR A 100 -14.54 2.41 11.55
CA TYR A 100 -13.15 2.59 11.99
C TYR A 100 -12.17 2.36 10.84
N PHE A 101 -12.39 1.31 10.06
CA PHE A 101 -11.57 0.97 8.91
C PHE A 101 -11.61 2.05 7.83
N PHE A 102 -12.79 2.60 7.52
CA PHE A 102 -12.91 3.71 6.57
C PHE A 102 -12.17 4.97 7.03
N ALA A 103 -12.22 5.30 8.32
CA ALA A 103 -11.45 6.41 8.88
C ALA A 103 -9.93 6.17 8.73
N HIS A 104 -9.45 4.95 8.99
CA HIS A 104 -8.06 4.57 8.76
C HIS A 104 -7.67 4.66 7.28
N ALA A 105 -8.51 4.15 6.37
CA ALA A 105 -8.27 4.21 4.94
C ALA A 105 -8.20 5.66 4.41
N LEU A 106 -9.12 6.51 4.87
CA LEU A 106 -9.14 7.94 4.55
C LEU A 106 -7.88 8.66 5.05
N HIS A 107 -7.44 8.32 6.27
CA HIS A 107 -6.19 8.83 6.81
C HIS A 107 -4.99 8.43 5.93
N LYS A 108 -4.86 7.16 5.54
CA LYS A 108 -3.76 6.72 4.65
C LYS A 108 -3.81 7.44 3.31
N PHE A 109 -4.99 7.60 2.72
CA PHE A 109 -5.17 8.35 1.49
C PHE A 109 -4.72 9.82 1.63
N ALA A 110 -5.12 10.51 2.69
CA ALA A 110 -4.73 11.90 2.93
C ALA A 110 -3.20 12.05 3.09
N VAL A 111 -2.58 11.12 3.82
CA VAL A 111 -1.13 11.07 4.01
C VAL A 111 -0.41 10.84 2.68
N LEU A 112 -0.85 9.88 1.87
CA LEU A 112 -0.28 9.60 0.54
C LEU A 112 -0.46 10.79 -0.42
N LEU A 113 -1.62 11.43 -0.42
CA LEU A 113 -1.90 12.60 -1.24
C LEU A 113 -0.95 13.75 -0.92
N LEU A 114 -0.76 14.05 0.37
CA LEU A 114 0.20 15.06 0.81
C LEU A 114 1.61 14.71 0.33
N TYR A 115 2.06 13.47 0.54
CA TYR A 115 3.39 13.07 0.08
C TYR A 115 3.57 13.21 -1.43
N ASN A 116 2.58 12.79 -2.21
CA ASN A 116 2.64 12.89 -3.67
C ASN A 116 2.71 14.36 -4.13
N ILE A 117 1.89 15.24 -3.55
CA ILE A 117 1.91 16.68 -3.87
C ILE A 117 3.27 17.29 -3.56
N PHE A 118 3.85 17.02 -2.38
CA PHE A 118 5.13 17.61 -2.00
C PHE A 118 6.34 17.01 -2.74
N CYS A 119 6.27 15.74 -3.14
CA CYS A 119 7.24 15.14 -4.05
C CYS A 119 7.13 15.77 -5.45
N PHE A 120 5.91 16.01 -5.94
CA PHE A 120 5.62 16.62 -7.23
C PHE A 120 6.05 18.09 -7.34
N VAL A 121 5.80 18.92 -6.32
CA VAL A 121 6.18 20.36 -6.32
C VAL A 121 7.68 20.55 -6.64
N ARG A 122 8.53 19.57 -6.33
CA ARG A 122 9.96 19.62 -6.70
C ARG A 122 10.23 19.31 -8.16
N ILE A 123 9.50 18.38 -8.78
CA ILE A 123 9.77 17.91 -10.16
C ILE A 123 9.57 19.07 -11.14
N ARG A 124 8.52 19.88 -10.96
CA ARG A 124 8.30 21.10 -11.78
C ARG A 124 9.36 22.18 -11.65
N VAL A 125 10.11 22.26 -10.55
CA VAL A 125 11.18 23.26 -10.42
C VAL A 125 12.39 22.90 -11.29
N LYS A 126 12.52 21.63 -11.69
CA LYS A 126 13.62 21.18 -12.57
C LYS A 126 13.25 21.15 -14.06
N ASP A 127 12.01 20.83 -14.41
CA ASP A 127 11.63 20.56 -15.80
C ASP A 127 10.59 21.59 -16.30
N TYR A 128 11.08 22.76 -16.73
CA TYR A 128 10.28 23.77 -17.44
C TYR A 128 10.19 23.52 -18.96
N THR A 129 10.63 22.37 -19.46
CA THR A 129 10.64 22.09 -20.90
C THR A 129 9.90 20.79 -21.21
N CYS A 130 8.81 20.97 -21.97
CA CYS A 130 7.98 19.94 -22.59
C CYS A 130 6.89 19.31 -21.70
N ILE A 131 5.74 19.99 -21.63
CA ILE A 131 4.47 19.36 -21.24
C ILE A 131 3.81 18.90 -22.54
N GLU A 132 4.05 17.65 -22.91
CA GLU A 132 3.17 16.93 -23.83
C GLU A 132 2.01 16.37 -23.00
N LYS A 133 0.79 16.70 -23.41
CA LYS A 133 -0.43 16.41 -22.66
C LYS A 133 -0.78 14.93 -22.87
N GLN A 134 -0.36 14.03 -21.99
CA GLN A 134 -0.86 12.65 -22.00
C GLN A 134 -2.32 12.63 -21.53
N THR A 135 -3.18 12.06 -22.38
CA THR A 135 -4.58 11.74 -22.08
C THR A 135 -4.63 10.75 -20.91
N MET A 136 -5.63 10.91 -20.02
CA MET A 136 -5.95 9.96 -18.95
C MET A 136 -5.81 8.53 -19.47
N ALA A 137 -5.09 7.68 -18.72
CA ALA A 137 -5.00 6.27 -19.04
C ALA A 137 -6.41 5.66 -19.05
N ASP A 138 -6.93 5.34 -20.23
CA ASP A 138 -8.19 4.61 -20.36
C ASP A 138 -8.05 3.29 -19.59
N PHE A 139 -8.90 3.11 -18.57
CA PHE A 139 -8.88 1.92 -17.73
C PHE A 139 -9.50 0.75 -18.49
N HIS A 140 -8.68 0.07 -19.30
CA HIS A 140 -9.04 -1.16 -19.97
C HIS A 140 -8.28 -2.33 -19.34
N VAL A 141 -8.99 -3.17 -18.58
CA VAL A 141 -8.46 -4.43 -18.05
C VAL A 141 -9.19 -5.59 -18.71
N SER A 142 -8.47 -6.39 -19.49
CA SER A 142 -8.98 -7.63 -20.06
C SER A 142 -9.06 -8.71 -18.99
N PHE A 143 -10.20 -9.39 -18.88
CA PHE A 143 -10.36 -10.47 -17.92
C PHE A 143 -9.69 -11.76 -18.45
N HIS A 144 -8.85 -12.39 -17.62
CA HIS A 144 -8.15 -13.63 -17.97
C HIS A 144 -8.25 -14.65 -16.84
N ILE A 145 -8.11 -15.94 -17.16
CA ILE A 145 -8.13 -17.01 -16.16
C ILE A 145 -7.00 -16.86 -15.12
N ALA A 146 -5.88 -16.26 -15.53
CA ALA A 146 -4.78 -15.88 -14.64
C ALA A 146 -5.24 -15.03 -13.44
N MET A 147 -6.24 -14.16 -13.63
CA MET A 147 -6.80 -13.33 -12.56
C MET A 147 -7.56 -14.17 -11.53
N VAL A 148 -8.32 -15.15 -12.00
CA VAL A 148 -9.04 -16.09 -11.13
C VAL A 148 -8.05 -16.95 -10.35
N ILE A 149 -7.02 -17.48 -11.03
CA ILE A 149 -5.96 -18.27 -10.40
C ILE A 149 -5.23 -17.44 -9.34
N ALA A 150 -4.88 -16.19 -9.64
CA ALA A 150 -4.23 -15.28 -8.70
C ALA A 150 -5.08 -15.03 -7.44
N ALA A 151 -6.39 -14.79 -7.60
CA ALA A 151 -7.30 -14.61 -6.47
C ALA A 151 -7.42 -15.90 -5.63
N VAL A 152 -7.54 -17.06 -6.26
CA VAL A 152 -7.62 -18.33 -5.52
C VAL A 152 -6.33 -18.60 -4.74
N LEU A 153 -5.17 -18.41 -5.37
CA LEU A 153 -3.88 -18.64 -4.73
C LEU A 153 -3.60 -17.63 -3.60
N GLY A 154 -3.98 -16.37 -3.76
CA GLY A 154 -3.86 -15.36 -2.71
C GLY A 154 -4.68 -15.70 -1.45
N GLU A 155 -5.88 -16.26 -1.62
CA GLU A 155 -6.69 -16.73 -0.50
C GLU A 155 -6.12 -18.01 0.12
N LEU A 156 -5.59 -18.94 -0.69
CA LEU A 156 -4.91 -20.13 -0.17
C LEU A 156 -3.72 -19.76 0.73
N VAL A 157 -2.88 -18.80 0.31
CA VAL A 157 -1.80 -18.27 1.15
C VAL A 157 -2.35 -17.69 2.46
N SER A 158 -3.46 -16.95 2.38
CA SER A 158 -4.09 -16.34 3.55
C SER A 158 -4.67 -17.38 4.52
N PHE A 159 -5.28 -18.45 4.01
CA PHE A 159 -5.74 -19.58 4.81
C PHE A 159 -4.59 -20.31 5.49
N VAL A 160 -3.47 -20.54 4.79
CA VAL A 160 -2.31 -21.24 5.36
C VAL A 160 -1.65 -20.41 6.46
N PHE A 161 -1.48 -19.10 6.22
CA PHE A 161 -0.77 -18.21 7.14
C PHE A 161 -1.57 -17.93 8.40
N PHE A 162 -2.88 -17.75 8.24
CA PHE A 162 -3.84 -17.62 9.33
C PHE A 162 -4.73 -18.87 9.32
N ASN A 163 -4.17 -20.04 9.66
CA ASN A 163 -4.98 -21.22 10.05
C ASN A 163 -5.07 -21.31 11.59
N GLY A 164 -6.06 -22.04 12.12
CA GLY A 164 -6.33 -22.08 13.57
C GLY A 164 -5.17 -22.64 14.42
N HIS A 165 -4.18 -23.22 13.76
CA HIS A 165 -2.98 -23.78 14.36
C HIS A 165 -1.76 -22.84 14.24
N SER A 166 -1.87 -21.71 13.54
CA SER A 166 -0.77 -20.77 13.39
C SER A 166 -0.64 -19.89 14.63
N ALA A 167 0.61 -19.59 15.03
CA ALA A 167 0.90 -18.73 16.18
C ALA A 167 0.27 -17.34 16.07
N TRP A 168 -0.05 -16.93 14.84
CA TRP A 168 -0.64 -15.64 14.46
C TRP A 168 -2.16 -15.76 14.19
N GLY A 169 -2.69 -16.99 14.16
CA GLY A 169 -4.02 -17.36 13.67
C GLY A 169 -5.13 -17.38 14.72
N ARG A 170 -4.90 -16.86 15.94
CA ARG A 170 -5.87 -16.96 17.05
C ARG A 170 -7.27 -16.32 16.79
N ARG A 171 -7.54 -15.73 15.61
CA ARG A 171 -8.78 -15.01 15.28
C ARG A 171 -9.43 -15.40 13.94
N ILE A 172 -9.17 -16.59 13.42
CA ILE A 172 -9.70 -17.00 12.09
C ILE A 172 -11.21 -17.25 12.10
N GLY A 173 -11.81 -17.42 13.29
CA GLY A 173 -13.25 -17.50 13.44
C GLY A 173 -14.00 -16.28 12.91
N ASP A 174 -13.35 -15.11 12.75
CA ASP A 174 -14.00 -13.84 12.42
C ASP A 174 -13.57 -13.21 11.08
N ARG A 175 -12.85 -13.93 10.19
CA ARG A 175 -12.58 -13.39 8.83
C ARG A 175 -13.84 -13.48 7.99
N TYR A 176 -14.40 -12.34 7.62
CA TYR A 176 -15.55 -12.27 6.73
C TYR A 176 -15.13 -12.68 5.31
N LEU A 177 -15.33 -13.95 4.96
CA LEU A 177 -14.86 -14.55 3.69
C LEU A 177 -15.32 -13.76 2.46
N ILE A 178 -16.55 -13.21 2.49
CA ILE A 178 -17.07 -12.39 1.40
C ILE A 178 -16.21 -11.13 1.19
N THR A 179 -15.86 -10.43 2.27
CA THR A 179 -14.98 -9.25 2.21
C THR A 179 -13.60 -9.64 1.68
N ALA A 180 -13.08 -10.80 2.12
CA ALA A 180 -11.81 -11.31 1.62
C ALA A 180 -11.85 -11.52 0.09
N PHE A 181 -12.83 -12.26 -0.42
CA PHE A 181 -12.96 -12.50 -1.87
C PHE A 181 -13.11 -11.21 -2.68
N VAL A 182 -13.95 -10.27 -2.23
CA VAL A 182 -14.14 -8.98 -2.91
C VAL A 182 -12.84 -8.19 -2.94
N CYS A 183 -12.14 -8.09 -1.80
CA CYS A 183 -10.86 -7.37 -1.73
C CYS A 183 -9.80 -8.02 -2.61
N GLN A 184 -9.75 -9.36 -2.69
CA GLN A 184 -8.82 -10.05 -3.58
C GLN A 184 -9.12 -9.81 -5.05
N ALA A 185 -10.39 -9.84 -5.46
CA ALA A 185 -10.77 -9.54 -6.84
C ALA A 185 -10.33 -8.13 -7.24
N VAL A 186 -10.59 -7.14 -6.38
CA VAL A 186 -10.15 -5.75 -6.62
C VAL A 186 -8.62 -5.66 -6.64
N LEU A 187 -7.92 -6.30 -5.71
CA LEU A 187 -6.46 -6.30 -5.66
C LEU A 187 -5.85 -6.88 -6.94
N VAL A 188 -6.37 -8.00 -7.44
CA VAL A 188 -5.90 -8.63 -8.68
C VAL A 188 -6.10 -7.72 -9.88
N VAL A 189 -7.23 -7.02 -9.97
CA VAL A 189 -7.48 -6.02 -11.03
C VAL A 189 -6.45 -4.89 -10.97
N ILE A 190 -6.17 -4.36 -9.77
CA ILE A 190 -5.16 -3.30 -9.57
C ILE A 190 -3.76 -3.80 -9.96
N LEU A 191 -3.37 -4.99 -9.48
CA LEU A 191 -2.06 -5.56 -9.77
C LEU A 191 -1.87 -5.82 -11.26
N LYS A 192 -2.89 -6.35 -11.95
CA LYS A 192 -2.84 -6.53 -13.39
C LYS A 192 -2.65 -5.21 -14.11
N TRP A 193 -3.40 -4.17 -13.73
CA TRP A 193 -3.25 -2.85 -14.31
C TRP A 193 -1.84 -2.28 -14.10
N ILE A 194 -1.26 -2.45 -12.91
CA ILE A 194 0.13 -2.05 -12.61
C ILE A 194 1.14 -2.77 -13.51
N ILE A 195 0.99 -4.09 -13.67
CA ILE A 195 1.91 -4.91 -14.48
C ILE A 195 1.83 -4.51 -15.96
N ASP A 196 0.63 -4.29 -16.47
CA ASP A 196 0.41 -3.99 -17.88
C ASP A 196 0.87 -2.57 -18.27
N HIS A 197 0.85 -1.60 -17.34
CA HIS A 197 1.07 -0.18 -17.67
C HIS A 197 2.31 0.45 -17.03
N TYR A 198 2.79 -0.03 -15.88
CA TYR A 198 3.81 0.67 -15.08
C TYR A 198 5.03 -0.17 -14.72
N PHE A 199 4.86 -1.49 -14.57
CA PHE A 199 5.94 -2.38 -14.16
C PHE A 199 5.90 -3.70 -14.93
N SER A 200 6.64 -3.79 -16.02
CA SER A 200 6.74 -5.02 -16.81
C SER A 200 7.48 -6.10 -16.02
N VAL A 201 6.80 -7.24 -15.84
CA VAL A 201 7.33 -8.42 -15.16
C VAL A 201 7.83 -9.40 -16.21
N HIS A 202 9.12 -9.74 -16.18
CA HIS A 202 9.75 -10.70 -17.10
C HIS A 202 10.08 -12.04 -16.43
N GLY A 203 10.11 -12.06 -15.10
CA GLY A 203 10.46 -13.22 -14.31
C GLY A 203 9.88 -13.18 -12.89
N TRP A 204 10.21 -14.20 -12.11
CA TRP A 204 9.76 -14.30 -10.73
C TRP A 204 10.49 -13.29 -9.83
N GLU A 205 11.72 -12.90 -10.17
CA GLU A 205 12.49 -11.88 -9.47
C GLU A 205 11.80 -10.51 -9.55
N ASP A 206 11.34 -10.12 -10.74
CA ASP A 206 10.57 -8.89 -10.95
C ASP A 206 9.26 -8.92 -10.15
N SER A 207 8.62 -10.09 -10.09
CA SER A 207 7.40 -10.30 -9.28
C SER A 207 7.68 -10.10 -7.78
N ALA A 208 8.80 -10.64 -7.29
CA ALA A 208 9.23 -10.49 -5.91
C ALA A 208 9.60 -9.04 -5.58
N ILE A 209 10.28 -8.34 -6.49
CA ILE A 209 10.64 -6.92 -6.31
C ILE A 209 9.38 -6.06 -6.23
N LEU A 210 8.42 -6.24 -7.14
CA LEU A 210 7.17 -5.48 -7.11
C LEU A 210 6.37 -5.78 -5.84
N ALA A 211 6.24 -7.06 -5.46
CA ALA A 211 5.59 -7.46 -4.22
C ALA A 211 6.26 -6.85 -2.98
N LEU A 212 7.59 -6.79 -2.96
CA LEU A 212 8.36 -6.21 -1.86
C LEU A 212 8.12 -4.70 -1.74
N TRP A 213 8.11 -3.96 -2.85
CA TRP A 213 7.82 -2.52 -2.83
C TRP A 213 6.40 -2.26 -2.33
N LEU A 214 5.41 -2.98 -2.83
CA LEU A 214 4.02 -2.83 -2.40
C LEU A 214 3.83 -3.21 -0.92
N ALA A 215 4.47 -4.29 -0.46
CA ALA A 215 4.47 -4.68 0.95
C ALA A 215 5.19 -3.66 1.83
N ALA A 216 6.26 -3.02 1.35
CA ALA A 216 6.96 -1.96 2.06
C ALA A 216 6.11 -0.69 2.19
N ILE A 217 5.33 -0.33 1.17
CA ILE A 217 4.34 0.76 1.27
C ILE A 217 3.30 0.44 2.34
N TYR A 218 2.74 -0.77 2.32
CA TYR A 218 1.83 -1.22 3.38
C TYR A 218 2.48 -1.13 4.77
N ALA A 219 3.71 -1.67 4.91
CA ALA A 219 4.44 -1.72 6.17
C ALA A 219 4.71 -0.31 6.73
N THR A 220 5.14 0.62 5.89
CA THR A 220 5.42 2.01 6.29
C THR A 220 4.15 2.79 6.64
N LEU A 221 3.02 2.48 6.00
CA LEU A 221 1.73 3.06 6.36
C LEU A 221 1.22 2.49 7.68
N GLU A 222 1.38 1.20 7.96
CA GLU A 222 0.74 0.52 9.09
C GLU A 222 1.58 0.53 10.38
N ALA A 223 2.90 0.32 10.29
CA ALA A 223 3.80 0.23 11.45
C ALA A 223 3.61 1.34 12.49
N PRO A 224 3.42 2.63 12.13
CA PRO A 224 3.26 3.72 13.10
C PRO A 224 2.01 3.60 13.99
N HIS A 225 1.07 2.71 13.66
CA HIS A 225 -0.23 2.59 14.33
C HIS A 225 -0.42 1.26 15.05
N VAL A 226 0.47 0.30 14.82
CA VAL A 226 0.34 -1.05 15.38
C VAL A 226 1.56 -1.50 16.17
N VAL A 227 2.73 -0.87 15.99
CA VAL A 227 3.96 -1.23 16.70
C VAL A 227 4.13 -0.35 17.93
N HIS A 228 3.99 -0.97 19.10
CA HIS A 228 4.10 -0.29 20.40
C HIS A 228 5.04 -0.99 21.38
N ASP A 229 5.42 -2.23 21.12
CA ASP A 229 6.30 -3.06 21.95
C ASP A 229 6.91 -4.19 21.12
N HIS A 230 7.78 -5.02 21.72
CA HIS A 230 8.42 -6.14 21.02
C HIS A 230 7.41 -7.19 20.52
N HIS A 231 6.32 -7.41 21.25
CA HIS A 231 5.32 -8.40 20.88
C HIS A 231 4.52 -7.93 19.65
N SER A 232 4.05 -6.68 19.64
CA SER A 232 3.36 -6.07 18.50
C SER A 232 4.27 -5.91 17.28
N LEU A 233 5.57 -5.69 17.47
CA LEU A 233 6.54 -5.73 16.37
C LEU A 233 6.57 -7.11 15.67
N SER A 234 6.62 -8.19 16.46
CA SER A 234 6.63 -9.55 15.90
C SER A 234 5.34 -9.87 15.14
N TYR A 235 4.19 -9.43 15.68
CA TYR A 235 2.90 -9.58 15.03
C TYR A 235 2.82 -8.75 13.74
N PHE A 236 3.25 -7.49 13.77
CA PHE A 236 3.32 -6.64 12.59
C PHE A 236 4.22 -7.25 11.50
N PHE A 237 5.39 -7.75 11.87
CA PHE A 237 6.32 -8.38 10.92
C PHE A 237 5.69 -9.59 10.24
N ALA A 238 4.99 -10.45 10.99
CA ALA A 238 4.26 -11.58 10.41
C ALA A 238 3.16 -11.12 9.45
N HIS A 239 2.42 -10.04 9.77
CA HIS A 239 1.42 -9.47 8.87
C HIS A 239 2.03 -8.88 7.60
N ALA A 240 3.14 -8.14 7.71
CA ALA A 240 3.85 -7.61 6.55
C ALA A 240 4.38 -8.73 5.64
N LEU A 241 4.93 -9.80 6.22
CA LEU A 241 5.37 -10.99 5.49
C LEU A 241 4.21 -11.70 4.79
N HIS A 242 3.05 -11.80 5.44
CA HIS A 242 1.83 -12.32 4.82
C HIS A 242 1.43 -11.48 3.61
N LYS A 243 1.39 -10.14 3.72
CA LYS A 243 1.05 -9.27 2.58
C LYS A 243 2.02 -9.44 1.43
N PHE A 244 3.32 -9.51 1.73
CA PHE A 244 4.33 -9.82 0.74
C PHE A 244 4.07 -11.15 0.02
N ALA A 245 3.80 -12.23 0.77
CA ALA A 245 3.54 -13.54 0.19
C ALA A 245 2.29 -13.56 -0.71
N VAL A 246 1.20 -12.91 -0.27
CA VAL A 246 -0.03 -12.78 -1.07
C VAL A 246 0.25 -12.01 -2.37
N LEU A 247 0.89 -10.85 -2.27
CA LEU A 247 1.24 -10.02 -3.43
C LEU A 247 2.16 -10.77 -4.40
N PHE A 248 3.19 -11.44 -3.88
CA PHE A 248 4.13 -12.21 -4.68
C PHE A 248 3.43 -13.30 -5.48
N VAL A 249 2.62 -14.12 -4.82
CA VAL A 249 1.91 -15.22 -5.49
C VAL A 249 0.90 -14.69 -6.50
N MET A 250 0.18 -13.61 -6.20
CA MET A 250 -0.75 -12.99 -7.15
C MET A 250 -0.03 -12.44 -8.39
N ILE A 251 1.04 -11.66 -8.21
CA ILE A 251 1.82 -11.07 -9.32
C ILE A 251 2.47 -12.17 -10.15
N PHE A 252 3.09 -13.15 -9.49
CA PHE A 252 3.69 -14.30 -10.16
C PHE A 252 2.66 -15.07 -10.99
N SER A 253 1.45 -15.28 -10.45
CA SER A 253 0.37 -15.98 -11.16
C SER A 253 -0.13 -15.20 -12.36
N LEU A 254 -0.29 -13.87 -12.21
CA LEU A 254 -0.69 -12.99 -13.32
C LEU A 254 0.32 -13.03 -14.46
N HIS A 255 1.61 -13.15 -14.15
CA HIS A 255 2.66 -13.29 -15.15
C HIS A 255 2.72 -14.70 -15.75
N HIS A 256 2.82 -15.73 -14.91
CA HIS A 256 3.03 -17.12 -15.33
C HIS A 256 1.86 -17.69 -16.12
N PHE A 257 0.63 -17.35 -15.73
CA PHE A 257 -0.59 -17.84 -16.38
C PHE A 257 -1.16 -16.89 -17.43
N ARG A 258 -0.45 -15.81 -17.80
CA ARG A 258 -0.94 -14.77 -18.73
C ARG A 258 -1.46 -15.32 -20.06
N ASN A 259 -0.91 -16.44 -20.52
CA ASN A 259 -1.18 -17.05 -21.84
C ASN A 259 -2.16 -18.23 -21.79
N TYR A 260 -2.70 -18.57 -20.62
CA TYR A 260 -3.77 -19.56 -20.46
C TYR A 260 -5.13 -18.85 -20.38
#